data_AF-A0A7S1LHD6-F1
#
_entry.id   AF-A0A7S1LHD6-F1
#
_cell.length_a   1.000
_cell.length_b   1.000
_cell.length_c   1.000
_cell.angle_alpha   90.00
_cell.angle_beta   90.00
_cell.angle_gamma   90.00
#
_symmetry.space_group_name_H-M   'P 1'
#
loop_
_entity.id
_entity.type
_entity.pdbx_description
1 polymer ?
#
loop_
_entity_poly.entity_id
_entity_poly.type
_entity_poly.pdbx_seq_one_letter_code
_entity_poly.pdbx_strand_id
1 'polypeptide(L)'
;SYIENGAFFTDLAGQKALLRRHVQRGCHVVVSDAETLLHGGNYSEVSAAYPNVTFISNTQPDRELFNTDLPNFLFVIQVPREAFYIKGAAAAAEARNCIGLIAAWEDRTNANDAINGALLGIRDENPNLPVHLVTTNSWYAPGPEADAARVLLHELGCSVIMRYTDPRDVDIVVQREGPRGAFSIGPHSDLQRYVGDSVLVASYVNWDIGLTPMIAQVLRTGRPDFSGVPYAFGGDVVLTTDLSPRASPAAVAAFQRAKTRAASRPGIYCGPITLRNGTVVQTDPSACRGLAQPLDKFIQTPGLTYHGYFRYRGECGPGQYAVYRASPNISLSCVPCPANTYSAEAGQLACTPCANGTVAAPGSSSCLAEAAAAGVAAWLIVVIVLLILLVVAGMGAGAALGRGAGKANHDNAPKEAPLCLLFTDIESSTDLWQSYPKDMAAAVDTHHRIIREVISEYAGYEVKTVGDAFMIATSSVVDGTMVAVQIQRALQQAEWPEPLKYLSGDQALFVGLKVRIGVHWCEEVEPKYEAERDYWDYYGNDVNIAARVESKARGGQVLLSHAAFRALKADEMFSIVVEPQITHSIFAQGVELKGVAEPVTLYSVLPVE
;
A
#
# COMPACT_ATOMS: atom_id res chain seq x y z
N SER A 1 14.63 -0.13 -23.34
CA SER A 1 14.07 -1.02 -22.31
C SER A 1 12.81 -0.37 -21.78
N TYR A 2 11.75 -1.15 -21.55
CA TYR A 2 10.56 -0.67 -20.85
C TYR A 2 10.63 -1.24 -19.43
N ILE A 3 10.49 -0.40 -18.42
CA ILE A 3 10.45 -0.78 -17.01
C ILE A 3 9.09 -0.33 -16.51
N GLU A 4 8.27 -1.26 -16.03
CA GLU A 4 6.96 -0.97 -15.44
C GLU A 4 6.92 -1.64 -14.05
N ASN A 5 6.38 -0.93 -13.06
CA ASN A 5 6.23 -1.46 -11.71
C ASN A 5 5.01 -2.39 -11.68
N GLY A 6 5.24 -3.68 -11.44
CA GLY A 6 4.19 -4.71 -11.43
C GLY A 6 3.34 -4.77 -10.16
N ALA A 7 3.69 -4.01 -9.12
CA ALA A 7 3.04 -4.05 -7.80
C ALA A 7 1.53 -3.76 -7.82
N PHE A 8 1.02 -3.20 -8.92
CA PHE A 8 -0.37 -2.79 -9.12
C PHE A 8 -1.22 -3.84 -9.88
N PHE A 9 -0.58 -4.82 -10.52
CA PHE A 9 -1.25 -5.91 -11.23
C PHE A 9 -1.25 -7.14 -10.33
N THR A 10 -2.12 -7.20 -9.32
CA THR A 10 -2.14 -8.33 -8.37
C THR A 10 -2.85 -9.57 -8.92
N ASP A 11 -3.61 -9.42 -10.02
CA ASP A 11 -4.34 -10.50 -10.65
C ASP A 11 -3.67 -10.98 -11.96
N LEU A 12 -4.00 -12.22 -12.34
CA LEU A 12 -3.41 -12.86 -13.52
C LEU A 12 -3.79 -12.14 -14.82
N ALA A 13 -4.99 -11.54 -14.89
CA ALA A 13 -5.49 -10.87 -16.07
C ALA A 13 -4.73 -9.59 -16.37
N GLY A 14 -4.52 -8.74 -15.35
CA GLY A 14 -3.73 -7.52 -15.44
C GLY A 14 -2.28 -7.83 -15.83
N GLN A 15 -1.66 -8.83 -15.21
CA GLN A 15 -0.28 -9.21 -15.53
C GLN A 15 -0.15 -9.76 -16.97
N LYS A 16 -1.14 -10.52 -17.47
CA LYS A 16 -1.17 -10.98 -18.87
C LYS A 16 -1.37 -9.82 -19.86
N ALA A 17 -2.18 -8.83 -19.51
CA ALA A 17 -2.40 -7.63 -20.33
C ALA A 17 -1.13 -6.77 -20.42
N LEU A 18 -0.46 -6.57 -19.29
CA LEU A 18 0.84 -5.90 -19.20
C LEU A 18 1.89 -6.58 -20.08
N LEU A 19 2.01 -7.91 -19.96
CA LEU A 19 2.90 -8.69 -20.80
C LEU A 19 2.58 -8.50 -22.29
N ARG A 20 1.31 -8.62 -22.68
CA ARG A 20 0.88 -8.41 -24.08
C ARG A 20 1.30 -7.04 -24.60
N ARG A 21 1.10 -5.98 -23.80
CA ARG A 21 1.50 -4.61 -24.15
C ARG A 21 3.01 -4.48 -24.37
N HIS A 22 3.82 -5.09 -23.51
CA HIS A 22 5.28 -5.10 -23.67
C HIS A 22 5.72 -5.85 -24.93
N VAL A 23 5.13 -7.01 -25.21
CA VAL A 23 5.43 -7.78 -26.43
C VAL A 23 5.02 -6.98 -27.68
N GLN A 24 3.84 -6.35 -27.68
CA GLN A 24 3.39 -5.47 -28.78
C GLN A 24 4.31 -4.26 -29.01
N ARG A 25 4.96 -3.76 -27.96
CA ARG A 25 5.98 -2.70 -28.04
C ARG A 25 7.35 -3.20 -28.52
N GLY A 26 7.48 -4.48 -28.86
CA GLY A 26 8.70 -5.09 -29.37
C GLY A 26 9.64 -5.63 -28.30
N CYS A 27 9.17 -5.93 -27.09
CA CYS A 27 9.98 -6.66 -26.11
C CYS A 27 10.17 -8.12 -26.55
N HIS A 28 11.43 -8.52 -26.77
CA HIS A 28 11.81 -9.91 -27.09
C HIS A 28 12.46 -10.63 -25.90
N VAL A 29 12.79 -9.89 -24.83
CA VAL A 29 13.24 -10.40 -23.53
C VAL A 29 12.42 -9.72 -22.46
N VAL A 30 11.79 -10.49 -21.58
CA VAL A 30 10.99 -10.01 -20.46
C VAL A 30 11.59 -10.57 -19.17
N VAL A 31 12.06 -9.69 -18.29
CA VAL A 31 12.48 -10.05 -16.93
C VAL A 31 11.31 -9.73 -16.00
N SER A 32 10.86 -10.71 -15.22
CA SER A 32 9.68 -10.55 -14.37
C SER A 32 9.86 -11.24 -13.02
N ASP A 33 9.36 -10.58 -11.98
CA ASP A 33 9.22 -11.06 -10.61
C ASP A 33 7.75 -11.35 -10.25
N ALA A 34 6.82 -11.27 -11.22
CA ALA A 34 5.40 -11.46 -11.01
C ALA A 34 5.05 -12.94 -10.74
N GLU A 35 4.98 -13.30 -9.45
CA GLU A 35 4.63 -14.66 -8.99
C GLU A 35 3.31 -15.13 -9.63
N THR A 36 2.26 -14.31 -9.69
CA THR A 36 0.94 -14.77 -10.20
C THR A 36 0.93 -15.15 -11.70
N LEU A 37 1.61 -14.39 -12.55
CA LEU A 37 1.74 -14.59 -14.01
C LEU A 37 2.58 -15.82 -14.31
N LEU A 38 3.57 -16.01 -13.44
CA LEU A 38 4.64 -16.96 -13.54
C LEU A 38 4.52 -17.91 -12.33
N HIS A 39 3.37 -18.55 -12.16
CA HIS A 39 3.12 -19.62 -11.16
C HIS A 39 1.85 -20.40 -11.56
N GLY A 40 1.66 -21.62 -11.06
CA GLY A 40 0.39 -22.36 -11.17
C GLY A 40 -0.02 -22.75 -12.59
N GLY A 41 0.90 -23.32 -13.38
CA GLY A 41 0.63 -23.77 -14.77
C GLY A 41 0.56 -22.67 -15.83
N ASN A 42 0.48 -21.38 -15.42
CA ASN A 42 0.43 -20.23 -16.33
C ASN A 42 1.66 -20.09 -17.24
N TYR A 43 2.81 -20.63 -16.81
CA TYR A 43 4.04 -20.64 -17.60
C TYR A 43 3.89 -21.29 -18.97
N SER A 44 3.22 -22.44 -19.01
CA SER A 44 3.03 -23.19 -20.25
C SER A 44 2.14 -22.42 -21.22
N GLU A 45 1.11 -21.74 -20.70
CA GLU A 45 0.23 -20.89 -21.49
C GLU A 45 0.99 -19.68 -22.06
N VAL A 46 1.76 -18.98 -21.22
CA VAL A 46 2.57 -17.82 -21.63
C VAL A 46 3.65 -18.22 -22.63
N SER A 47 4.34 -19.33 -22.37
CA SER A 47 5.35 -19.93 -23.26
C SER A 47 4.77 -20.21 -24.64
N ALA A 48 3.59 -20.84 -24.70
CA ALA A 48 2.92 -21.18 -25.95
C ALA A 48 2.37 -19.94 -26.69
N ALA A 49 1.89 -18.93 -25.96
CA ALA A 49 1.36 -17.70 -26.55
C ALA A 49 2.46 -16.81 -27.16
N TYR A 50 3.68 -16.85 -26.61
CA TYR A 50 4.78 -15.97 -27.00
C TYR A 50 6.09 -16.76 -27.26
N PRO A 51 6.12 -17.67 -28.24
CA PRO A 51 7.25 -18.58 -28.45
C PRO A 51 8.56 -17.87 -28.86
N ASN A 52 8.46 -16.64 -29.37
CA ASN A 52 9.61 -15.82 -29.79
C ASN A 52 10.07 -14.82 -28.73
N VAL A 53 9.46 -14.83 -27.55
CA VAL A 53 9.84 -13.96 -26.42
C VAL A 53 10.53 -14.82 -25.38
N THR A 54 11.72 -14.41 -24.95
CA THR A 54 12.41 -15.07 -23.83
C THR A 54 11.96 -14.45 -22.51
N PHE A 55 11.61 -15.30 -21.55
CA PHE A 55 11.20 -14.92 -20.21
C PHE A 55 12.28 -15.29 -19.21
N ILE A 56 12.68 -14.33 -18.37
CA ILE A 56 13.57 -14.55 -17.23
C ILE A 56 12.74 -14.29 -15.98
N SER A 57 12.39 -15.37 -15.27
CA SER A 57 11.62 -15.29 -14.03
C SER A 57 12.54 -15.33 -12.83
N ASN A 58 12.34 -14.43 -11.87
CA ASN A 58 12.96 -14.49 -10.54
C ASN A 58 12.09 -15.22 -9.50
N THR A 59 10.98 -15.82 -9.94
CA THR A 59 10.07 -16.56 -9.06
C THR A 59 10.51 -18.02 -8.99
N GLN A 60 10.34 -18.63 -7.80
CA GLN A 60 10.57 -20.05 -7.63
C GLN A 60 9.50 -20.81 -8.43
N PRO A 61 9.88 -21.64 -9.43
CA PRO A 61 8.89 -22.42 -10.15
C PRO A 61 8.30 -23.50 -9.24
N ASP A 62 7.06 -23.89 -9.55
CA ASP A 62 6.43 -25.06 -8.93
C ASP A 62 7.29 -26.31 -9.08
N ARG A 63 7.25 -27.20 -8.06
CA ARG A 63 7.99 -28.47 -8.09
C ARG A 63 7.70 -29.30 -9.35
N GLU A 64 6.49 -29.18 -9.88
CA GLU A 64 6.01 -29.89 -11.07
C GLU A 64 6.60 -29.32 -12.38
N LEU A 65 7.11 -28.09 -12.37
CA LEU A 65 7.71 -27.44 -13.54
C LEU A 65 9.19 -27.76 -13.71
N PHE A 66 9.84 -28.29 -12.68
CA PHE A 66 11.20 -28.80 -12.82
C PHE A 66 11.19 -29.94 -13.85
N ASN A 67 12.05 -29.81 -14.88
CA ASN A 67 12.12 -30.73 -16.03
C ASN A 67 10.92 -30.64 -17.01
N THR A 68 10.10 -29.59 -16.96
CA THR A 68 9.15 -29.30 -18.04
C THR A 68 9.86 -28.58 -19.18
N ASP A 69 9.57 -28.95 -20.43
CA ASP A 69 10.15 -28.33 -21.63
C ASP A 69 9.52 -26.95 -21.88
N LEU A 70 10.17 -25.90 -21.36
CA LEU A 70 9.81 -24.50 -21.57
C LEU A 70 10.97 -23.78 -22.29
N PRO A 71 11.07 -23.89 -23.63
CA PRO A 71 12.27 -23.54 -24.40
C PRO A 71 12.62 -22.05 -24.40
N ASN A 72 11.68 -21.19 -24.01
CA ASN A 72 11.84 -19.74 -23.92
C ASN A 72 11.77 -19.20 -22.48
N PHE A 73 11.82 -20.07 -21.46
CA PHE A 73 11.86 -19.67 -20.06
C PHE A 73 13.22 -19.97 -19.42
N LEU A 74 13.70 -18.99 -18.67
CA LEU A 74 14.82 -19.10 -17.75
C LEU A 74 14.31 -18.79 -16.33
N PHE A 75 14.54 -19.73 -15.42
CA PHE A 75 14.21 -19.55 -14.01
C PHE A 75 15.45 -19.16 -13.24
N VAL A 76 15.34 -18.12 -12.45
CA VAL A 76 16.39 -17.61 -11.57
C VAL A 76 15.84 -17.66 -10.15
N ILE A 77 16.54 -18.37 -9.27
CA ILE A 77 16.12 -18.55 -7.89
C ILE A 77 17.17 -17.96 -6.95
N GLN A 78 16.71 -17.14 -6.02
CA GLN A 78 17.56 -16.61 -4.96
C GLN A 78 17.77 -17.69 -3.90
N VAL A 79 19.00 -17.79 -3.40
CA VAL A 79 19.34 -18.71 -2.30
C VAL A 79 19.70 -17.87 -1.07
N PRO A 80 18.69 -17.39 -0.33
CA PRO A 80 18.90 -16.41 0.73
C PRO A 80 19.54 -16.98 1.99
N ARG A 81 19.51 -18.30 2.17
CA ARG A 81 19.85 -18.96 3.45
C ARG A 81 21.22 -18.58 4.02
N GLU A 82 22.25 -18.43 3.19
CA GLU A 82 23.61 -18.10 3.64
C GLU A 82 23.69 -16.66 4.15
N ALA A 83 23.11 -15.71 3.39
CA ALA A 83 23.01 -14.33 3.82
C ALA A 83 22.16 -14.21 5.10
N PHE A 84 21.04 -14.93 5.18
CA PHE A 84 20.20 -14.92 6.37
C PHE A 84 20.86 -15.59 7.58
N TYR A 85 21.66 -16.64 7.38
CA TYR A 85 22.49 -17.24 8.43
C TYR A 85 23.47 -16.23 9.03
N ILE A 86 24.17 -15.48 8.17
CA ILE A 86 25.09 -14.43 8.58
C ILE A 86 24.35 -13.35 9.39
N LYS A 87 23.19 -12.89 8.89
CA LYS A 87 22.35 -11.91 9.59
C LYS A 87 21.81 -12.44 10.92
N GLY A 88 21.43 -13.71 10.98
CA GLY A 88 20.94 -14.39 12.18
C GLY A 88 21.97 -14.46 13.28
N ALA A 89 23.21 -14.82 12.94
CA ALA A 89 24.31 -14.83 13.90
C ALA A 89 24.63 -13.43 14.43
N ALA A 90 24.70 -12.42 13.55
CA ALA A 90 24.89 -11.03 13.97
C ALA A 90 23.75 -10.53 14.87
N ALA A 91 22.50 -10.86 14.52
CA ALA A 91 21.32 -10.54 15.32
C ALA A 91 21.39 -11.15 16.71
N ALA A 92 21.78 -12.42 16.83
CA ALA A 92 21.86 -13.14 18.09
C ALA A 92 22.95 -12.60 19.02
N ALA A 93 24.07 -12.15 18.47
CA ALA A 93 25.12 -11.50 19.23
C ALA A 93 24.79 -10.05 19.64
N GLU A 94 23.93 -9.36 18.88
CA GLU A 94 23.50 -7.99 19.18
C GLU A 94 22.29 -7.93 20.13
N ALA A 95 21.40 -8.93 20.07
CA ALA A 95 20.16 -8.92 20.82
C ALA A 95 20.40 -9.03 22.33
N ARG A 96 19.70 -8.17 23.09
CA ARG A 96 19.76 -8.13 24.55
C ARG A 96 18.73 -9.03 25.21
N ASN A 97 17.51 -9.09 24.65
CA ASN A 97 16.36 -9.78 25.25
C ASN A 97 15.82 -10.87 24.32
N CYS A 98 15.27 -10.47 23.18
CA CYS A 98 14.75 -11.38 22.16
C CYS A 98 14.95 -10.82 20.74
N ILE A 99 14.78 -11.71 19.77
CA ILE A 99 14.69 -11.38 18.34
C ILE A 99 13.25 -11.54 17.89
N GLY A 100 12.71 -10.53 17.21
CA GLY A 100 11.48 -10.64 16.45
C GLY A 100 11.79 -10.99 14.99
N LEU A 101 11.10 -11.98 14.44
CA LEU A 101 11.17 -12.39 13.03
C LEU A 101 9.79 -12.16 12.38
N ILE A 102 9.74 -11.40 11.30
CA ILE A 102 8.54 -11.19 10.49
C ILE A 102 8.76 -11.82 9.12
N ALA A 103 7.89 -12.75 8.71
CA ALA A 103 8.02 -13.47 7.44
C ALA A 103 6.77 -13.32 6.58
N ALA A 104 6.93 -13.22 5.26
CA ALA A 104 5.80 -13.13 4.35
C ALA A 104 4.88 -14.36 4.40
N TRP A 105 5.45 -15.57 4.31
CA TRP A 105 4.71 -16.83 4.17
C TRP A 105 5.32 -17.95 5.03
N GLU A 106 4.50 -18.92 5.43
CA GLU A 106 4.97 -20.14 6.13
C GLU A 106 5.10 -21.37 5.22
N ASP A 107 4.46 -21.35 4.04
CA ASP A 107 4.36 -22.47 3.11
C ASP A 107 5.18 -22.26 1.84
N ARG A 108 5.76 -21.06 1.66
CA ARG A 108 6.61 -20.74 0.51
C ARG A 108 8.06 -21.13 0.78
N THR A 109 8.59 -21.95 -0.13
CA THR A 109 9.94 -22.53 -0.07
C THR A 109 11.05 -21.49 0.08
N ASN A 110 10.98 -20.36 -0.64
CA ASN A 110 11.96 -19.27 -0.56
C ASN A 110 11.88 -18.49 0.76
N ALA A 111 10.67 -18.23 1.27
CA ALA A 111 10.45 -17.62 2.58
C ALA A 111 11.03 -18.51 3.69
N ASN A 112 10.73 -19.80 3.63
CA ASN A 112 11.23 -20.80 4.57
C ASN A 112 12.75 -20.90 4.51
N ASP A 113 13.35 -20.81 3.33
CA ASP A 113 14.80 -20.88 3.19
C ASP A 113 15.53 -19.69 3.81
N ALA A 114 14.98 -18.48 3.68
CA ALA A 114 15.53 -17.29 4.34
C ALA A 114 15.40 -17.41 5.87
N ILE A 115 14.20 -17.71 6.37
CA ILE A 115 13.93 -17.78 7.82
C ILE A 115 14.71 -18.93 8.47
N ASN A 116 14.83 -20.08 7.82
CA ASN A 116 15.61 -21.21 8.33
C ASN A 116 17.11 -20.88 8.38
N GLY A 117 17.65 -20.19 7.38
CA GLY A 117 19.01 -19.66 7.43
C GLY A 117 19.22 -18.79 8.68
N ALA A 118 18.33 -17.84 8.92
CA ALA A 118 18.40 -16.98 10.11
C ALA A 118 18.27 -17.75 11.42
N LEU A 119 17.33 -18.68 11.53
CA LEU A 119 17.14 -19.51 12.71
C LEU A 119 18.37 -20.37 13.02
N LEU A 120 19.04 -20.92 12.00
CA LEU A 120 20.30 -21.64 12.18
C LEU A 120 21.40 -20.70 12.70
N GLY A 121 21.55 -19.53 12.10
CA GLY A 121 22.55 -18.54 12.53
C GLY A 121 22.33 -18.09 13.97
N ILE A 122 21.07 -17.85 14.33
CA ILE A 122 20.68 -17.51 15.70
C ILE A 122 21.00 -18.65 16.66
N ARG A 123 20.61 -19.87 16.32
CA ARG A 123 20.82 -21.06 17.16
C ARG A 123 22.30 -21.37 17.38
N ASP A 124 23.10 -21.26 16.32
CA ASP A 124 24.52 -21.57 16.37
C ASP A 124 25.31 -20.53 17.20
N GLU A 125 24.87 -19.27 17.20
CA GLU A 125 25.51 -18.20 18.01
C GLU A 125 24.96 -18.15 19.44
N ASN A 126 23.63 -18.22 19.61
CA ASN A 126 22.97 -18.22 20.92
C ASN A 126 21.71 -19.12 20.92
N PRO A 127 21.84 -20.40 21.29
CA PRO A 127 20.73 -21.36 21.23
C PRO A 127 19.64 -21.12 22.27
N ASN A 128 19.90 -20.29 23.29
CA ASN A 128 18.95 -20.02 24.37
C ASN A 128 18.21 -18.68 24.19
N LEU A 129 18.53 -17.92 23.15
CA LEU A 129 17.90 -16.63 22.89
C LEU A 129 16.43 -16.83 22.51
N PRO A 130 15.48 -16.15 23.20
CA PRO A 130 14.09 -16.17 22.77
C PRO A 130 13.92 -15.56 21.37
N VAL A 131 13.18 -16.27 20.51
CA VAL A 131 12.87 -15.84 19.14
C VAL A 131 11.36 -15.87 18.96
N HIS A 132 10.79 -14.78 18.48
CA HIS A 132 9.35 -14.67 18.19
C HIS A 132 9.14 -14.53 16.69
N LEU A 133 8.52 -15.53 16.06
CA LEU A 133 8.24 -15.54 14.63
C LEU A 133 6.74 -15.29 14.37
N VAL A 134 6.46 -14.35 13.48
CA VAL A 134 5.12 -14.01 12.99
C VAL A 134 5.10 -13.98 11.46
N THR A 135 3.99 -14.40 10.87
CA THR A 135 3.80 -14.36 9.41
C THR A 135 2.74 -13.35 8.99
N THR A 136 2.87 -12.77 7.80
CA THR A 136 1.94 -11.76 7.25
C THR A 136 1.14 -12.23 6.03
N ASN A 137 1.23 -13.51 5.66
CA ASN A 137 0.63 -14.16 4.47
C ASN A 137 0.57 -13.24 3.24
N SER A 138 1.61 -12.44 3.06
CA SER A 138 1.75 -11.45 2.00
C SER A 138 3.22 -11.04 1.94
N TRP A 139 3.75 -10.94 0.73
CA TRP A 139 5.06 -10.34 0.50
C TRP A 139 5.05 -8.84 0.80
N TYR A 140 3.90 -8.18 0.60
CA TYR A 140 3.74 -6.74 0.74
C TYR A 140 2.51 -6.40 1.59
N ALA A 141 2.72 -6.07 2.87
CA ALA A 141 1.68 -5.61 3.78
C ALA A 141 2.18 -4.53 4.76
N PRO A 142 2.41 -3.28 4.30
CA PRO A 142 3.04 -2.20 5.08
C PRO A 142 2.45 -1.99 6.48
N GLY A 143 1.12 -1.86 6.58
CA GLY A 143 0.41 -1.67 7.85
C GLY A 143 0.54 -2.86 8.80
N PRO A 144 0.08 -4.07 8.40
CA PRO A 144 0.23 -5.28 9.23
C PRO A 144 1.67 -5.59 9.66
N GLU A 145 2.66 -5.33 8.81
CA GLU A 145 4.08 -5.52 9.14
C GLU A 145 4.59 -4.51 10.17
N ALA A 146 4.24 -3.24 10.02
CA ALA A 146 4.56 -2.20 10.98
C ALA A 146 3.98 -2.53 12.37
N ASP A 147 2.72 -2.99 12.40
CA ASP A 147 2.06 -3.38 13.63
C ASP A 147 2.66 -4.63 14.28
N ALA A 148 3.01 -5.63 13.48
CA ALA A 148 3.74 -6.80 13.96
C ALA A 148 5.08 -6.39 14.60
N ALA A 149 5.82 -5.46 13.98
CA ALA A 149 7.07 -4.93 14.52
C ALA A 149 6.86 -4.22 15.86
N ARG A 150 5.80 -3.42 16.02
CA ARG A 150 5.46 -2.77 17.29
C ARG A 150 5.18 -3.75 18.41
N VAL A 151 4.45 -4.85 18.13
CA VAL A 151 4.21 -5.88 19.16
C VAL A 151 5.52 -6.51 19.60
N LEU A 152 6.36 -6.88 18.63
CA LEU A 152 7.64 -7.52 18.92
C LEU A 152 8.57 -6.60 19.72
N LEU A 153 8.59 -5.30 19.40
CA LEU A 153 9.39 -4.30 20.10
C LEU A 153 8.85 -3.97 21.50
N HIS A 154 7.57 -3.63 21.61
CA HIS A 154 7.02 -2.99 22.80
C HIS A 154 6.37 -3.97 23.79
N GLU A 155 5.65 -4.98 23.30
CA GLU A 155 4.99 -5.96 24.16
C GLU A 155 5.90 -7.13 24.52
N LEU A 156 6.67 -7.62 23.53
CA LEU A 156 7.58 -8.74 23.71
C LEU A 156 9.01 -8.30 24.06
N GLY A 157 9.32 -7.01 23.93
CA GLY A 157 10.59 -6.45 24.38
C GLY A 157 11.80 -6.84 23.52
N CYS A 158 11.58 -7.21 22.25
CA CYS A 158 12.68 -7.59 21.37
C CYS A 158 13.52 -6.38 20.99
N SER A 159 14.84 -6.57 21.02
CA SER A 159 15.81 -5.52 20.72
C SER A 159 16.29 -5.55 19.26
N VAL A 160 16.05 -6.65 18.56
CA VAL A 160 16.38 -6.80 17.13
C VAL A 160 15.16 -7.35 16.41
N ILE A 161 14.73 -6.67 15.34
CA ILE A 161 13.64 -7.12 14.47
C ILE A 161 14.20 -7.42 13.08
N MET A 162 14.12 -8.67 12.67
CA MET A 162 14.49 -9.10 11.33
C MET A 162 13.24 -9.43 10.52
N ARG A 163 13.24 -9.07 9.23
CA ARG A 163 12.14 -9.38 8.32
C ARG A 163 12.57 -10.11 7.05
N TYR A 164 11.63 -10.84 6.47
CA TYR A 164 11.64 -11.30 5.09
C TYR A 164 10.29 -11.04 4.42
N THR A 165 10.07 -9.76 4.15
CA THR A 165 8.92 -9.13 3.49
C THR A 165 9.46 -7.97 2.66
N ASP A 166 8.67 -7.39 1.76
CA ASP A 166 9.13 -6.34 0.84
C ASP A 166 9.12 -4.92 1.47
N PRO A 167 8.04 -4.47 2.17
CA PRO A 167 7.93 -3.13 2.70
C PRO A 167 9.00 -2.79 3.72
N ARG A 168 9.39 -1.52 3.75
CA ARG A 168 10.44 -0.98 4.64
C ARG A 168 9.89 -0.42 5.96
N ASP A 169 8.60 -0.58 6.18
CA ASP A 169 7.86 -0.05 7.32
C ASP A 169 8.34 -0.61 8.66
N VAL A 170 8.71 -1.90 8.70
CA VAL A 170 9.33 -2.52 9.88
C VAL A 170 10.60 -1.77 10.30
N ASP A 171 11.47 -1.45 9.34
CA ASP A 171 12.73 -0.76 9.62
C ASP A 171 12.48 0.67 10.11
N ILE A 172 11.48 1.35 9.53
CA ILE A 172 11.06 2.69 9.95
C ILE A 172 10.50 2.67 11.37
N VAL A 173 9.67 1.67 11.71
CA VAL A 173 9.15 1.48 13.08
C VAL A 173 10.30 1.29 14.06
N VAL A 174 11.26 0.41 13.76
CA VAL A 174 12.42 0.21 14.64
C VAL A 174 13.26 1.48 14.79
N GLN A 175 13.44 2.25 13.70
CA GLN A 175 14.18 3.52 13.73
C GLN A 175 13.51 4.56 14.63
N ARG A 176 12.19 4.73 14.50
CA ARG A 176 11.43 5.82 15.12
C ARG A 176 10.92 5.49 16.52
N GLU A 177 10.50 4.24 16.73
CA GLU A 177 9.78 3.80 17.92
C GLU A 177 10.64 2.85 18.78
N GLY A 178 11.66 2.22 18.21
CA GLY A 178 12.53 1.27 18.92
C GLY A 178 13.29 1.92 20.08
N PRO A 179 13.48 1.21 21.21
CA PRO A 179 14.30 1.71 22.30
C PRO A 179 15.75 1.96 21.84
N ARG A 180 16.50 2.78 22.57
CA ARG A 180 17.92 3.04 22.25
C ARG A 180 18.69 1.72 22.08
N GLY A 181 19.41 1.61 20.97
CA GLY A 181 20.14 0.40 20.61
C GLY A 181 19.26 -0.74 20.10
N ALA A 182 18.02 -0.46 19.68
CA ALA A 182 17.25 -1.39 18.85
C ALA A 182 17.78 -1.38 17.41
N PHE A 183 17.68 -2.52 16.75
CA PHE A 183 18.11 -2.69 15.36
C PHE A 183 17.08 -3.40 14.49
N SER A 184 16.98 -2.98 13.24
CA SER A 184 16.27 -3.72 12.20
C SER A 184 17.24 -4.47 11.30
N ILE A 185 16.76 -5.54 10.66
CA ILE A 185 17.50 -6.31 9.67
C ILE A 185 16.55 -6.67 8.53
N GLY A 186 16.78 -6.09 7.35
CA GLY A 186 15.91 -6.30 6.20
C GLY A 186 16.56 -7.04 5.02
N PRO A 187 15.74 -7.41 4.02
CA PRO A 187 16.17 -7.99 2.74
C PRO A 187 16.19 -6.99 1.58
N HIS A 188 16.50 -7.52 0.39
CA HIS A 188 16.42 -6.93 -0.96
C HIS A 188 17.31 -5.72 -1.28
N SER A 189 17.66 -4.86 -0.33
CA SER A 189 18.38 -3.61 -0.62
C SER A 189 19.28 -3.16 0.53
N ASP A 190 20.20 -2.25 0.23
CA ASP A 190 20.99 -1.55 1.24
C ASP A 190 20.12 -0.52 1.97
N LEU A 191 19.39 -1.01 2.98
CA LEU A 191 18.42 -0.21 3.75
C LEU A 191 19.09 0.84 4.64
N GLN A 192 20.39 0.71 4.95
CA GLN A 192 21.13 1.71 5.72
C GLN A 192 21.15 3.06 5.00
N ARG A 193 21.09 3.08 3.67
CA ARG A 193 21.01 4.33 2.88
C ARG A 193 19.70 5.09 3.09
N TYR A 194 18.63 4.40 3.46
CA TYR A 194 17.28 4.97 3.55
C TYR A 194 16.79 5.14 4.99
N VAL A 195 17.20 4.23 5.89
CA VAL A 195 16.77 4.16 7.29
C VAL A 195 17.94 4.50 8.25
N GLY A 196 19.17 4.55 7.75
CA GLY A 196 20.32 4.92 8.56
C GLY A 196 20.84 3.78 9.45
N ASP A 197 21.55 4.17 10.50
CA ASP A 197 22.37 3.28 11.32
C ASP A 197 21.57 2.39 12.30
N SER A 198 20.25 2.52 12.33
CA SER A 198 19.36 1.58 13.04
C SER A 198 19.16 0.26 12.30
N VAL A 199 19.57 0.15 11.04
CA VAL A 199 19.63 -1.13 10.31
C VAL A 199 20.95 -1.80 10.65
N LEU A 200 20.95 -2.92 11.39
CA LEU A 200 22.19 -3.61 11.81
C LEU A 200 22.95 -4.15 10.59
N VAL A 201 22.23 -4.81 9.68
CA VAL A 201 22.75 -5.35 8.43
C VAL A 201 21.56 -5.67 7.53
N ALA A 202 21.72 -5.49 6.22
CA ALA A 202 20.75 -5.93 5.23
C ALA A 202 21.35 -7.02 4.33
N SER A 203 20.49 -7.76 3.64
CA SER A 203 20.91 -8.57 2.49
C SER A 203 20.34 -8.00 1.21
N TYR A 204 21.09 -8.07 0.12
CA TYR A 204 20.64 -7.63 -1.20
C TYR A 204 21.09 -8.63 -2.27
N VAL A 205 20.43 -8.58 -3.41
CA VAL A 205 20.81 -9.38 -4.57
C VAL A 205 21.50 -8.46 -5.57
N ASN A 206 22.71 -8.84 -5.98
CA ASN A 206 23.41 -8.14 -7.03
C ASN A 206 22.91 -8.64 -8.40
N TRP A 207 21.78 -8.09 -8.84
CA TRP A 207 21.16 -8.44 -10.11
C TRP A 207 22.07 -8.20 -11.32
N ASP A 208 23.01 -7.25 -11.25
CA ASP A 208 23.94 -6.99 -12.34
C ASP A 208 24.88 -8.19 -12.56
N ILE A 209 25.40 -8.79 -11.49
CA ILE A 209 26.24 -9.99 -11.57
C ILE A 209 25.42 -11.18 -12.06
N GLY A 210 24.20 -11.33 -11.56
CA GLY A 210 23.35 -12.48 -11.86
C GLY A 210 22.72 -12.46 -13.26
N LEU A 211 22.03 -11.37 -13.61
CA LEU A 211 21.18 -11.28 -14.80
C LEU A 211 21.92 -10.78 -16.04
N THR A 212 22.92 -9.89 -15.91
CA THR A 212 23.60 -9.32 -17.08
C THR A 212 24.20 -10.40 -17.99
N PRO A 213 24.90 -11.43 -17.48
CA PRO A 213 25.44 -12.49 -18.33
C PRO A 213 24.33 -13.30 -19.05
N MET A 214 23.20 -13.51 -18.37
CA MET A 214 22.05 -14.24 -18.91
C MET A 214 21.36 -13.45 -20.02
N ILE A 215 21.05 -12.18 -19.78
CA ILE A 215 20.46 -11.29 -20.78
C ILE A 215 21.39 -11.16 -21.99
N ALA A 216 22.69 -10.99 -21.76
CA ALA A 216 23.68 -10.94 -22.84
C ALA A 216 23.75 -12.24 -23.63
N GLN A 217 23.60 -13.40 -22.98
CA GLN A 217 23.52 -14.70 -23.65
C GLN A 217 22.28 -14.76 -24.54
N VAL A 218 21.09 -14.47 -24.00
CA VAL A 218 19.82 -14.46 -24.74
C VAL A 218 19.87 -13.50 -25.94
N LEU A 219 20.45 -12.31 -25.77
CA LEU A 219 20.56 -11.34 -26.87
C LEU A 219 21.48 -11.81 -28.00
N ARG A 220 22.48 -12.65 -27.71
CA ARG A 220 23.40 -13.21 -28.73
C ARG A 220 22.80 -14.41 -29.46
N THR A 221 22.08 -15.26 -28.74
CA THR A 221 21.63 -16.58 -29.24
C THR A 221 20.16 -16.59 -29.66
N GLY A 222 19.37 -15.61 -29.21
CA GLY A 222 17.93 -15.51 -29.39
C GLY A 222 17.11 -16.42 -28.47
N ARG A 223 17.75 -17.17 -27.55
CA ARG A 223 17.11 -18.17 -26.68
C ARG A 223 17.96 -18.52 -25.45
N PRO A 224 17.39 -18.89 -24.30
CA PRO A 224 18.17 -19.23 -23.11
C PRO A 224 18.93 -20.56 -23.29
N ASP A 225 20.20 -20.63 -22.84
CA ASP A 225 21.02 -21.85 -22.92
C ASP A 225 20.56 -22.96 -21.92
N PHE A 226 19.80 -22.57 -20.89
CA PHE A 226 19.33 -23.44 -19.81
C PHE A 226 17.80 -23.33 -19.67
N SER A 227 17.06 -23.89 -20.62
CA SER A 227 15.60 -24.01 -20.51
C SER A 227 15.23 -25.07 -19.46
N GLY A 228 14.41 -24.70 -18.47
CA GLY A 228 13.80 -25.65 -17.53
C GLY A 228 14.63 -26.08 -16.31
N VAL A 229 15.85 -25.55 -16.11
CA VAL A 229 16.66 -25.75 -14.89
C VAL A 229 16.88 -24.40 -14.18
N PRO A 230 16.39 -24.22 -12.94
CA PRO A 230 16.59 -22.97 -12.22
C PRO A 230 18.05 -22.67 -11.94
N TYR A 231 18.49 -21.48 -12.32
CA TYR A 231 19.80 -20.96 -11.99
C TYR A 231 19.76 -20.33 -10.60
N ALA A 232 20.56 -20.86 -9.68
CA ALA A 232 20.53 -20.42 -8.30
C ALA A 232 21.58 -19.35 -8.01
N PHE A 233 21.11 -18.20 -7.53
CA PHE A 233 21.94 -17.11 -7.04
C PHE A 233 22.30 -17.35 -5.58
N GLY A 234 23.51 -17.86 -5.35
CA GLY A 234 24.10 -18.10 -4.03
C GLY A 234 25.00 -16.96 -3.54
N GLY A 235 25.97 -17.28 -2.67
CA GLY A 235 26.80 -16.32 -1.92
C GLY A 235 27.63 -15.30 -2.73
N ASP A 236 27.77 -15.45 -4.04
CA ASP A 236 28.43 -14.45 -4.90
C ASP A 236 27.46 -13.39 -5.46
N VAL A 237 26.15 -13.64 -5.34
CA VAL A 237 25.08 -12.80 -5.89
C VAL A 237 24.13 -12.33 -4.79
N VAL A 238 23.80 -13.18 -3.83
CA VAL A 238 23.02 -12.82 -2.64
C VAL A 238 23.99 -12.48 -1.52
N LEU A 239 24.11 -11.18 -1.25
CA LEU A 239 25.15 -10.60 -0.42
C LEU A 239 24.56 -9.99 0.85
N THR A 240 25.44 -9.69 1.81
CA THR A 240 25.14 -8.86 2.98
C THR A 240 25.81 -7.51 2.81
N THR A 241 25.16 -6.46 3.32
CA THR A 241 25.83 -5.16 3.49
C THR A 241 26.90 -5.26 4.57
N ASP A 242 27.70 -4.21 4.71
CA ASP A 242 28.48 -4.02 5.92
C ASP A 242 27.56 -3.86 7.14
N LEU A 243 28.09 -4.16 8.32
CA LEU A 243 27.39 -3.93 9.58
C LEU A 243 27.25 -2.43 9.85
N SER A 244 26.17 -2.07 10.53
CA SER A 244 25.98 -0.72 11.09
C SER A 244 27.21 -0.28 11.89
N PRO A 245 27.61 1.00 11.81
CA PRO A 245 28.65 1.55 12.67
C PRO A 245 28.30 1.51 14.16
N ARG A 246 27.02 1.29 14.51
CA ARG A 246 26.54 1.12 15.89
C ARG A 246 26.62 -0.33 16.38
N ALA A 247 27.00 -1.29 15.53
CA ALA A 247 27.06 -2.71 15.90
C ALA A 247 28.06 -2.95 17.04
N SER A 248 27.70 -3.84 17.97
CA SER A 248 28.59 -4.21 19.06
C SER A 248 29.81 -5.00 18.55
N PRO A 249 30.94 -5.01 19.29
CA PRO A 249 32.08 -5.86 18.96
C PRO A 249 31.71 -7.35 18.89
N ALA A 250 30.72 -7.79 19.69
CA ALA A 250 30.21 -9.15 19.66
C ALA A 250 29.51 -9.45 18.33
N ALA A 251 28.63 -8.56 17.86
CA ALA A 251 27.98 -8.68 16.56
C ALA A 251 28.97 -8.69 15.40
N VAL A 252 30.01 -7.84 15.44
CA VAL A 252 31.08 -7.85 14.44
C VAL A 252 31.81 -9.21 14.40
N ALA A 253 32.17 -9.75 15.57
CA ALA A 253 32.86 -11.05 15.64
C ALA A 253 31.96 -12.20 15.15
N ALA A 254 30.68 -12.21 15.55
CA ALA A 254 29.69 -13.21 15.12
C ALA A 254 29.47 -13.16 13.60
N PHE A 255 29.31 -11.95 13.04
CA PHE A 255 29.15 -11.73 11.60
C PHE A 255 30.32 -12.31 10.80
N GLN A 256 31.57 -12.07 11.21
CA GLN A 256 32.75 -12.59 10.51
C GLN A 256 32.89 -14.11 10.62
N ARG A 257 32.61 -14.68 11.79
CA ARG A 257 32.57 -16.15 11.96
C ARG A 257 31.50 -16.78 11.08
N ALA A 258 30.31 -16.17 11.04
CA ALA A 258 29.20 -16.65 10.24
C ALA A 258 29.47 -16.54 8.74
N LYS A 259 30.14 -15.48 8.26
CA LYS A 259 30.61 -15.39 6.85
C LYS A 259 31.56 -16.52 6.51
N THR A 260 32.52 -16.81 7.39
CA THR A 260 33.46 -17.92 7.22
C THR A 260 32.74 -19.27 7.18
N ARG A 261 31.75 -19.48 8.07
CA ARG A 261 30.97 -20.72 8.12
C ARG A 261 30.03 -20.89 6.93
N ALA A 262 29.40 -19.82 6.47
CA ALA A 262 28.52 -19.83 5.30
C ALA A 262 29.29 -20.21 4.02
N ALA A 263 30.54 -19.77 3.89
CA ALA A 263 31.41 -20.13 2.78
C ALA A 263 32.02 -21.55 2.89
N SER A 264 31.94 -22.20 4.06
CA SER A 264 32.61 -23.49 4.29
C SER A 264 31.78 -24.69 3.81
N ARG A 265 32.47 -25.79 3.49
CA ARG A 265 31.85 -27.07 3.14
C ARG A 265 32.19 -28.14 4.20
N PRO A 266 31.23 -28.98 4.61
CA PRO A 266 29.84 -29.04 4.15
C PRO A 266 29.01 -27.81 4.55
N GLY A 267 28.03 -27.42 3.72
CA GLY A 267 27.28 -26.17 3.87
C GLY A 267 26.43 -26.10 5.16
N ILE A 268 25.80 -24.95 5.41
CA ILE A 268 25.06 -24.69 6.67
C ILE A 268 23.84 -25.58 6.89
N TYR A 269 23.27 -26.16 5.83
CA TYR A 269 22.15 -27.10 5.91
C TYR A 269 22.60 -28.58 5.97
N CYS A 270 23.89 -28.87 6.08
CA CYS A 270 24.33 -30.24 6.09
C CYS A 270 24.13 -30.92 7.45
N GLY A 271 23.53 -32.10 7.43
CA GLY A 271 23.30 -32.96 8.59
C GLY A 271 21.81 -33.24 8.81
N PRO A 272 21.46 -33.99 9.86
CA PRO A 272 20.07 -34.16 10.25
C PRO A 272 19.49 -32.81 10.69
N ILE A 273 18.45 -32.34 10.01
CA ILE A 273 17.69 -31.15 10.38
C ILE A 273 16.31 -31.60 10.85
N THR A 274 15.98 -31.29 12.09
CA THR A 274 14.63 -31.50 12.61
C THR A 274 13.77 -30.29 12.29
N LEU A 275 12.63 -30.50 11.63
CA LEU A 275 11.60 -29.51 11.37
C LEU A 275 10.72 -29.30 12.60
N ARG A 276 9.99 -28.17 12.67
CA ARG A 276 9.11 -27.84 13.81
C ARG A 276 8.04 -28.90 14.12
N ASN A 277 7.62 -29.66 13.12
CA ASN A 277 6.66 -30.77 13.28
C ASN A 277 7.32 -32.09 13.76
N GLY A 278 8.63 -32.09 14.06
CA GLY A 278 9.39 -33.26 14.49
C GLY A 278 9.94 -34.12 13.34
N THR A 279 9.64 -33.80 12.08
CA THR A 279 10.20 -34.52 10.93
C THR A 279 11.69 -34.27 10.83
N VAL A 280 12.48 -35.35 10.78
CA VAL A 280 13.93 -35.27 10.56
C VAL A 280 14.22 -35.39 9.06
N VAL A 281 14.77 -34.33 8.49
CA VAL A 281 15.27 -34.29 7.11
C VAL A 281 16.74 -34.68 7.11
N GLN A 282 17.07 -35.76 6.40
CA GLN A 282 18.45 -36.17 6.15
C GLN A 282 18.92 -35.50 4.87
N THR A 283 19.87 -34.58 4.96
CA THR A 283 20.48 -34.03 3.74
C THR A 283 21.49 -35.02 3.18
N ASP A 284 21.38 -35.34 1.89
CA ASP A 284 22.35 -36.18 1.18
C ASP A 284 23.78 -35.61 1.37
N PRO A 285 24.75 -36.42 1.84
CA PRO A 285 26.15 -36.02 1.96
C PRO A 285 26.78 -35.47 0.66
N SER A 286 26.27 -35.87 -0.52
CA SER A 286 26.66 -35.33 -1.82
C SER A 286 26.06 -33.94 -2.07
N ALA A 287 24.82 -33.70 -1.62
CA ALA A 287 24.13 -32.41 -1.67
C ALA A 287 24.67 -31.38 -0.67
N CYS A 288 25.38 -31.82 0.39
CA CYS A 288 26.10 -30.95 1.32
C CYS A 288 27.22 -30.11 0.66
N ARG A 289 27.64 -30.48 -0.56
CA ARG A 289 28.59 -29.71 -1.39
C ARG A 289 27.90 -28.75 -2.36
N GLY A 290 26.57 -28.78 -2.48
CA GLY A 290 25.78 -27.99 -3.42
C GLY A 290 24.61 -27.24 -2.79
N LEU A 291 23.61 -26.90 -3.62
CA LEU A 291 22.34 -26.30 -3.24
C LEU A 291 21.46 -27.39 -2.60
N ALA A 292 21.60 -27.61 -1.29
CA ALA A 292 20.69 -28.49 -0.57
C ALA A 292 19.24 -28.07 -0.86
N GLN A 293 18.34 -29.02 -1.11
CA GLN A 293 16.94 -28.68 -1.41
C GLN A 293 16.39 -27.78 -0.30
N PRO A 294 15.74 -26.66 -0.65
CA PRO A 294 15.12 -25.79 0.34
C PRO A 294 14.06 -26.56 1.13
N LEU A 295 13.95 -26.22 2.42
CA LEU A 295 13.02 -26.86 3.34
C LEU A 295 11.63 -26.23 3.19
N ASP A 296 10.60 -27.05 3.20
CA ASP A 296 9.20 -26.66 3.04
C ASP A 296 8.56 -26.21 4.36
N LYS A 297 9.25 -26.34 5.49
CA LYS A 297 8.80 -25.87 6.81
C LYS A 297 9.94 -25.27 7.62
N PHE A 298 9.57 -24.52 8.66
CA PHE A 298 10.54 -23.99 9.61
C PHE A 298 11.25 -25.08 10.41
N ILE A 299 12.54 -24.88 10.65
CA ILE A 299 13.36 -25.77 11.48
C ILE A 299 12.98 -25.66 12.96
N GLN A 300 13.14 -26.76 13.68
CA GLN A 300 13.03 -26.75 15.13
C GLN A 300 14.21 -26.00 15.72
N THR A 301 13.91 -24.92 16.44
CA THR A 301 14.90 -24.06 17.07
C THR A 301 14.53 -23.88 18.55
N PRO A 302 15.43 -24.19 19.50
CA PRO A 302 15.18 -23.90 20.91
C PRO A 302 14.92 -22.41 21.10
N GLY A 303 13.96 -22.05 21.96
CA GLY A 303 13.57 -20.65 22.21
C GLY A 303 12.65 -20.03 21.15
N LEU A 304 12.34 -20.72 20.04
CA LEU A 304 11.41 -20.24 19.02
C LEU A 304 9.95 -20.36 19.48
N THR A 305 9.26 -19.23 19.56
CA THR A 305 7.80 -19.13 19.68
C THR A 305 7.23 -18.69 18.34
N TYR A 306 6.42 -19.55 17.72
CA TYR A 306 5.68 -19.21 16.50
C TYR A 306 4.28 -18.70 16.86
N HIS A 307 3.97 -17.47 16.48
CA HIS A 307 2.70 -16.79 16.76
C HIS A 307 1.69 -16.90 15.62
N GLY A 308 1.96 -17.73 14.61
CA GLY A 308 1.09 -17.84 13.46
C GLY A 308 1.03 -16.56 12.62
N TYR A 309 -0.08 -16.45 11.89
CA TYR A 309 -0.39 -15.31 11.04
C TYR A 309 -0.87 -14.11 11.85
N PHE A 310 -0.29 -12.94 11.59
CA PHE A 310 -0.72 -11.67 12.14
C PHE A 310 -2.12 -11.32 11.63
N ARG A 311 -3.12 -11.37 12.52
CA ARG A 311 -4.49 -10.99 12.17
C ARG A 311 -4.71 -9.50 12.36
N TYR A 312 -4.62 -8.75 11.26
CA TYR A 312 -5.05 -7.36 11.24
C TYR A 312 -6.58 -7.28 11.33
N ARG A 313 -7.12 -6.64 12.37
CA ARG A 313 -8.57 -6.46 12.57
C ARG A 313 -9.08 -5.06 12.18
N GLY A 314 -8.29 -4.28 11.45
CA GLY A 314 -8.60 -2.88 11.14
C GLY A 314 -8.12 -1.94 12.24
N GLU A 315 -7.97 -0.66 11.89
CA GLU A 315 -7.55 0.40 12.81
C GLU A 315 -8.61 0.66 13.87
N CYS A 316 -8.18 0.93 15.11
CA CYS A 316 -9.10 1.28 16.19
C CYS A 316 -9.79 2.61 15.90
N GLY A 317 -11.11 2.69 16.08
CA GLY A 317 -11.86 3.91 15.78
C GLY A 317 -11.52 5.07 16.75
N PRO A 318 -11.95 6.31 16.43
CA PRO A 318 -11.79 7.44 17.33
C PRO A 318 -12.31 7.14 18.74
N GLY A 319 -11.61 7.64 19.76
CA GLY A 319 -11.88 7.35 21.16
C GLY A 319 -11.33 6.01 21.66
N GLN A 320 -10.69 5.24 20.79
CA GLN A 320 -9.97 4.03 21.14
C GLN A 320 -8.50 4.17 20.75
N TYR A 321 -7.65 3.42 21.44
CA TYR A 321 -6.25 3.23 21.04
C TYR A 321 -5.95 1.75 20.87
N ALA A 322 -5.02 1.46 19.97
CA ALA A 322 -4.57 0.11 19.73
C ALA A 322 -3.70 -0.38 20.90
N VAL A 323 -4.10 -1.52 21.48
CA VAL A 323 -3.28 -2.29 22.41
C VAL A 323 -2.94 -3.60 21.76
N TYR A 324 -1.65 -3.81 21.57
CA TYR A 324 -1.13 -5.06 21.07
C TYR A 324 -1.15 -6.10 22.19
N ARG A 325 -1.56 -7.32 21.87
CA ARG A 325 -1.51 -8.43 22.85
C ARG A 325 -0.78 -9.62 22.28
N ALA A 326 0.16 -10.12 23.06
CA ALA A 326 0.79 -11.42 22.83
C ALA A 326 -0.07 -12.54 23.45
N SER A 327 -0.90 -13.23 22.66
CA SER A 327 -1.50 -14.50 23.08
C SER A 327 -2.16 -15.26 21.94
N PRO A 328 -2.05 -16.59 21.89
CA PRO A 328 -1.20 -17.41 21.00
C PRO A 328 -1.01 -16.92 19.54
N ASN A 329 -1.79 -15.95 19.07
CA ASN A 329 -1.52 -15.20 17.85
C ASN A 329 -1.34 -13.71 18.20
N ILE A 330 -0.28 -13.09 17.69
CA ILE A 330 -0.11 -11.64 17.85
C ILE A 330 -1.32 -10.94 17.21
N SER A 331 -2.03 -10.11 17.99
CA SER A 331 -3.24 -9.43 17.54
C SER A 331 -3.33 -7.99 18.04
N LEU A 332 -3.98 -7.16 17.23
CA LEU A 332 -4.39 -5.80 17.56
C LEU A 332 -5.74 -5.85 18.30
N SER A 333 -5.83 -5.26 19.49
CA SER A 333 -7.08 -5.09 20.24
C SER A 333 -7.35 -3.61 20.50
N CYS A 334 -8.57 -3.16 20.24
CA CYS A 334 -8.95 -1.76 20.47
C CYS A 334 -9.48 -1.55 21.88
N VAL A 335 -8.84 -0.64 22.61
CA VAL A 335 -9.21 -0.31 23.99
C VAL A 335 -9.69 1.14 24.06
N PRO A 336 -10.80 1.43 24.74
CA PRO A 336 -11.25 2.81 24.94
C PRO A 336 -10.20 3.65 25.66
N CYS A 337 -10.07 4.92 25.29
CA CYS A 337 -9.17 5.84 25.96
C CYS A 337 -9.51 6.00 27.45
N PRO A 338 -8.53 6.06 28.36
CA PRO A 338 -8.75 6.39 29.76
C PRO A 338 -9.40 7.77 29.98
N ALA A 339 -9.96 8.00 31.16
CA ALA A 339 -10.50 9.33 31.52
C ALA A 339 -9.42 10.43 31.39
N ASN A 340 -9.83 11.62 30.99
CA ASN A 340 -8.97 12.78 30.70
C ASN A 340 -7.95 12.57 29.57
N THR A 341 -8.18 11.56 28.73
CA THR A 341 -7.44 11.35 27.48
C THR A 341 -8.41 11.12 26.33
N TYR A 342 -7.96 11.40 25.10
CA TYR A 342 -8.78 11.25 23.91
C TYR A 342 -7.98 10.67 22.74
N SER A 343 -8.70 10.12 21.76
CA SER A 343 -8.13 9.70 20.47
C SER A 343 -8.97 10.29 19.33
N ALA A 344 -8.43 11.26 18.59
CA ALA A 344 -9.21 12.01 17.59
C ALA A 344 -9.37 11.28 16.26
N GLU A 345 -8.44 10.38 15.96
CA GLU A 345 -8.32 9.73 14.66
C GLU A 345 -8.36 8.21 14.84
N ALA A 346 -8.82 7.50 13.81
CA ALA A 346 -8.67 6.06 13.80
C ALA A 346 -7.18 5.68 13.73
N GLY A 347 -6.80 4.57 14.36
CA GLY A 347 -5.45 4.00 14.29
C GLY A 347 -4.45 4.58 15.29
N GLN A 348 -4.87 5.46 16.22
CA GLN A 348 -3.96 5.98 17.23
C GLN A 348 -3.47 4.88 18.19
N LEU A 349 -2.15 4.85 18.42
CA LEU A 349 -1.47 3.85 19.27
C LEU A 349 -1.46 4.24 20.75
N ALA A 350 -1.82 5.49 21.05
CA ALA A 350 -1.92 6.01 22.41
C ALA A 350 -2.96 7.14 22.46
N CYS A 351 -3.58 7.31 23.61
CA CYS A 351 -4.49 8.43 23.84
C CYS A 351 -3.73 9.69 24.24
N THR A 352 -4.18 10.83 23.73
CA THR A 352 -3.61 12.15 24.00
C THR A 352 -4.23 12.73 25.28
N PRO A 353 -3.44 13.28 26.24
CA PRO A 353 -3.99 13.94 27.42
C PRO A 353 -4.78 15.20 27.08
N CYS A 354 -5.85 15.47 27.83
CA CYS A 354 -6.58 16.73 27.71
C CYS A 354 -5.75 17.94 28.20
N ALA A 355 -5.93 19.08 27.52
CA ALA A 355 -5.35 20.35 27.95
C ALA A 355 -6.04 20.88 29.22
N ASN A 356 -5.33 21.69 30.02
CA ASN A 356 -5.87 22.29 31.25
C ASN A 356 -7.20 23.02 30.99
N GLY A 357 -8.21 22.74 31.83
CA GLY A 357 -9.57 23.30 31.71
C GLY A 357 -10.50 22.52 30.77
N THR A 358 -10.04 21.39 30.22
CA THR A 358 -10.86 20.45 29.44
C THR A 358 -10.81 19.05 30.04
N VAL A 359 -11.91 18.31 29.91
CA VAL A 359 -12.08 16.95 30.43
C VAL A 359 -12.62 16.02 29.33
N ALA A 360 -12.29 14.73 29.44
CA ALA A 360 -12.76 13.69 28.53
C ALA A 360 -13.24 12.49 29.34
N ALA A 361 -14.41 11.95 28.99
CA ALA A 361 -14.87 10.68 29.54
C ALA A 361 -14.06 9.51 28.92
N PRO A 362 -13.99 8.34 29.56
CA PRO A 362 -13.38 7.17 28.94
C PRO A 362 -13.99 6.87 27.57
N GLY A 363 -13.15 6.63 26.57
CA GLY A 363 -13.58 6.39 25.19
C GLY A 363 -13.87 7.64 24.36
N SER A 364 -13.55 8.84 24.85
CA SER A 364 -13.83 10.09 24.11
C SER A 364 -12.86 10.31 22.96
N SER A 365 -13.36 10.84 21.85
CA SER A 365 -12.54 11.24 20.70
C SER A 365 -12.09 12.71 20.73
N SER A 366 -12.48 13.47 21.75
CA SER A 366 -12.05 14.86 21.98
C SER A 366 -12.20 15.25 23.46
N CYS A 367 -11.59 16.37 23.86
CA CYS A 367 -11.76 16.96 25.18
C CYS A 367 -12.77 18.12 25.13
N LEU A 368 -13.62 18.23 26.14
CA LEU A 368 -14.63 19.29 26.25
C LEU A 368 -14.28 20.24 27.40
N ALA A 369 -14.53 21.54 27.22
CA ALA A 369 -14.37 22.52 28.29
C ALA A 369 -15.36 22.25 29.44
N GLU A 370 -14.91 22.34 30.70
CA GLU A 370 -15.73 22.05 31.90
C GLU A 370 -17.06 22.82 31.96
N ALA A 371 -17.20 23.94 31.24
CA ALA A 371 -18.40 24.77 31.21
C ALA A 371 -19.48 24.33 30.18
N ALA A 372 -19.26 23.28 29.39
CA ALA A 372 -20.12 22.94 28.25
C ALA A 372 -21.33 22.02 28.55
N ALA A 373 -21.62 21.70 29.82
CA ALA A 373 -22.73 20.81 30.17
C ALA A 373 -24.11 21.50 30.35
N ALA A 374 -24.22 22.84 30.26
CA ALA A 374 -25.48 23.53 30.59
C ALA A 374 -25.98 24.61 29.59
N GLY A 375 -25.29 24.89 28.49
CA GLY A 375 -25.57 26.09 27.67
C GLY A 375 -26.18 25.88 26.27
N VAL A 376 -26.30 24.65 25.79
CA VAL A 376 -26.52 24.38 24.34
C VAL A 376 -27.93 24.74 23.84
N ALA A 377 -28.94 24.74 24.71
CA ALA A 377 -30.33 25.00 24.31
C ALA A 377 -30.65 26.48 24.00
N ALA A 378 -29.96 27.44 24.63
CA ALA A 378 -30.26 28.87 24.47
C ALA A 378 -29.58 29.49 23.23
N TRP A 379 -28.42 28.95 22.83
CA TRP A 379 -27.62 29.48 21.72
C TRP A 379 -28.21 29.12 20.34
N LEU A 380 -28.83 27.94 20.22
CA LEU A 380 -29.47 27.47 18.98
C LEU A 380 -30.66 28.35 18.55
N ILE A 381 -31.43 28.87 19.51
CA ILE A 381 -32.60 29.71 19.22
C ILE A 381 -32.19 31.08 18.65
N VAL A 382 -31.11 31.66 19.17
CA VAL A 382 -30.60 32.96 18.72
C VAL A 382 -30.03 32.88 17.30
N VAL A 383 -29.32 31.79 16.98
CA VAL A 383 -28.73 31.58 15.65
C VAL A 383 -29.82 31.32 14.59
N ILE A 384 -30.87 30.56 14.93
CA ILE A 384 -31.99 30.32 14.02
C ILE A 384 -32.74 31.62 13.71
N VAL A 385 -32.96 32.49 14.71
CA VAL A 385 -33.61 33.79 14.50
C VAL A 385 -32.74 34.74 13.65
N LEU A 386 -31.43 34.75 13.85
CA LEU A 386 -30.51 35.56 13.04
C LEU A 386 -30.39 35.07 11.58
N LEU A 387 -30.45 33.75 11.35
CA LEU A 387 -30.44 33.17 10.01
C LEU A 387 -31.74 33.47 9.24
N ILE A 388 -32.89 33.45 9.91
CA ILE A 388 -34.18 33.83 9.31
C ILE A 388 -34.16 35.32 8.89
N LEU A 389 -33.55 36.19 9.69
CA LEU A 389 -33.42 37.61 9.37
C LEU A 389 -32.44 37.89 8.23
N LEU A 390 -31.36 37.10 8.09
CA LEU A 390 -30.41 37.21 6.98
C LEU A 390 -30.99 36.72 5.64
N VAL A 391 -31.86 35.70 5.67
CA VAL A 391 -32.56 35.21 4.46
C VAL A 391 -33.58 36.23 3.95
N VAL A 392 -34.20 37.02 4.84
CA VAL A 392 -35.16 38.08 4.45
C VAL A 392 -34.47 39.35 3.93
N ALA A 393 -33.20 39.58 4.27
CA ALA A 393 -32.45 40.79 3.87
C ALA A 393 -31.51 40.60 2.65
N GLY A 394 -31.27 39.36 2.22
CA GLY A 394 -30.26 39.03 1.19
C GLY A 394 -30.74 38.96 -0.26
N MET A 395 -31.97 39.36 -0.59
CA MET A 395 -32.43 39.49 -1.98
C MET A 395 -31.97 40.83 -2.57
N GLY A 396 -30.70 40.91 -2.94
CA GLY A 396 -30.16 42.05 -3.67
C GLY A 396 -28.64 42.00 -3.86
N ALA A 397 -28.22 41.85 -5.11
CA ALA A 397 -26.86 42.01 -5.66
C ALA A 397 -25.90 40.81 -5.52
N GLY A 398 -26.02 39.85 -6.44
CA GLY A 398 -24.89 39.03 -6.88
C GLY A 398 -24.35 39.57 -8.21
N ALA A 399 -23.16 40.18 -8.19
CA ALA A 399 -22.46 40.62 -9.39
C ALA A 399 -21.10 39.91 -9.52
N ALA A 400 -21.00 39.12 -10.59
CA ALA A 400 -19.85 38.83 -11.45
C ALA A 400 -18.52 38.38 -10.83
N LEU A 401 -18.09 37.18 -11.22
CA LEU A 401 -16.81 36.92 -11.92
C LEU A 401 -16.85 35.50 -12.50
N GLY A 402 -17.48 35.35 -13.67
CA GLY A 402 -17.41 34.14 -14.47
C GLY A 402 -16.29 34.25 -15.50
N ARG A 403 -15.33 33.33 -15.46
CA ARG A 403 -14.43 33.07 -16.58
C ARG A 403 -14.87 31.78 -17.27
N GLY A 404 -15.48 31.94 -18.44
CA GLY A 404 -15.54 30.99 -19.55
C GLY A 404 -15.90 29.54 -19.24
N ALA A 405 -17.19 29.22 -19.22
CA ALA A 405 -17.68 27.87 -19.48
C ALA A 405 -17.40 27.53 -20.96
N GLY A 406 -16.74 26.38 -21.20
CA GLY A 406 -16.77 25.77 -22.53
C GLY A 406 -18.23 25.48 -22.91
N LYS A 407 -18.57 25.59 -24.19
CA LYS A 407 -19.92 25.35 -24.73
C LYS A 407 -20.40 23.97 -24.28
N ALA A 408 -21.28 23.91 -23.27
CA ALA A 408 -21.73 22.64 -22.71
C ALA A 408 -22.58 21.89 -23.73
N ASN A 409 -22.29 20.61 -23.96
CA ASN A 409 -23.14 19.76 -24.78
C ASN A 409 -24.39 19.38 -23.97
N HIS A 410 -25.51 20.09 -24.15
CA HIS A 410 -26.74 19.87 -23.38
C HIS A 410 -27.33 18.46 -23.57
N ASP A 411 -26.92 17.76 -24.63
CA ASP A 411 -27.40 16.41 -24.91
C ASP A 411 -26.98 15.42 -23.81
N ASN A 412 -25.84 15.68 -23.16
CA ASN A 412 -25.30 14.82 -22.10
C ASN A 412 -25.85 15.13 -20.71
N ALA A 413 -26.58 16.23 -20.51
CA ALA A 413 -27.13 16.58 -19.20
C ALA A 413 -28.23 15.58 -18.80
N PRO A 414 -28.09 14.84 -17.67
CA PRO A 414 -29.17 14.00 -17.18
C PRO A 414 -30.37 14.87 -16.78
N LYS A 415 -31.56 14.55 -17.28
CA LYS A 415 -32.79 15.34 -17.09
C LYS A 415 -33.73 14.75 -16.04
N GLU A 416 -33.44 13.54 -15.57
CA GLU A 416 -34.25 12.79 -14.61
C GLU A 416 -33.35 11.98 -13.67
N ALA A 417 -33.84 11.70 -12.47
CA ALA A 417 -33.23 10.78 -11.52
C ALA A 417 -33.63 9.32 -11.83
N PRO A 418 -32.82 8.30 -11.44
CA PRO A 418 -31.56 8.44 -10.74
C PRO A 418 -30.40 8.84 -11.66
N LEU A 419 -29.45 9.60 -11.12
CA LEU A 419 -28.26 10.07 -11.84
C LEU A 419 -27.05 10.11 -10.90
N CYS A 420 -25.85 10.21 -11.47
CA CYS A 420 -24.63 10.30 -10.69
C CYS A 420 -24.14 11.75 -10.63
N LEU A 421 -23.84 12.24 -9.43
CA LEU A 421 -23.19 13.54 -9.23
C LEU A 421 -21.78 13.34 -8.69
N LEU A 422 -20.88 14.14 -9.23
CA LEU A 422 -19.50 14.24 -8.78
C LEU A 422 -19.18 15.67 -8.39
N PHE A 423 -18.42 15.79 -7.31
CA PHE A 423 -17.76 17.02 -6.93
C PHE A 423 -16.26 16.79 -6.91
N THR A 424 -15.51 17.75 -7.45
CA THR A 424 -14.05 17.78 -7.35
C THR A 424 -13.62 19.04 -6.63
N ASP A 425 -12.47 19.01 -5.95
CA ASP A 425 -11.87 20.21 -5.37
C ASP A 425 -10.34 20.05 -5.23
N ILE A 426 -9.58 21.13 -5.30
CA ILE A 426 -8.13 21.06 -5.11
C ILE A 426 -7.82 21.19 -3.61
N GLU A 427 -7.10 20.21 -3.09
CA GLU A 427 -6.67 20.20 -1.70
C GLU A 427 -5.68 21.35 -1.42
N SER A 428 -5.99 22.13 -0.38
CA SER A 428 -5.18 23.27 0.07
C SER A 428 -4.91 24.33 -1.01
N SER A 429 -5.86 24.53 -1.94
CA SER A 429 -5.68 25.48 -3.04
C SER A 429 -5.41 26.92 -2.58
N THR A 430 -6.03 27.35 -1.48
CA THR A 430 -5.78 28.68 -0.88
C THR A 430 -4.30 28.86 -0.50
N ASP A 431 -3.67 27.84 0.09
CA ASP A 431 -2.25 27.89 0.47
C ASP A 431 -1.34 27.85 -0.77
N LEU A 432 -1.74 27.09 -1.80
CA LEU A 432 -1.03 27.03 -3.08
C LEU A 432 -1.08 28.36 -3.82
N TRP A 433 -2.22 29.05 -3.82
CA TRP A 433 -2.36 30.39 -4.38
C TRP A 433 -1.49 31.42 -3.65
N GLN A 434 -1.34 31.30 -2.32
CA GLN A 434 -0.46 32.17 -1.54
C GLN A 434 1.02 31.88 -1.81
N SER A 435 1.39 30.61 -1.94
CA SER A 435 2.78 30.16 -2.07
C SER A 435 3.32 30.28 -3.50
N TYR A 436 2.47 30.04 -4.51
CA TYR A 436 2.85 29.98 -5.93
C TYR A 436 1.91 30.82 -6.83
N PRO A 437 1.69 32.11 -6.55
CA PRO A 437 0.67 32.92 -7.23
C PRO A 437 0.90 33.08 -8.75
N LYS A 438 2.14 32.94 -9.23
CA LYS A 438 2.48 33.05 -10.65
C LYS A 438 2.22 31.76 -11.44
N ASP A 439 2.42 30.62 -10.81
CA ASP A 439 2.36 29.29 -11.44
C ASP A 439 0.98 28.63 -11.29
N MET A 440 0.27 28.95 -10.21
CA MET A 440 -1.04 28.37 -9.91
C MET A 440 -2.09 28.67 -10.99
N ALA A 441 -2.02 29.84 -11.65
CA ALA A 441 -2.91 30.14 -12.77
C ALA A 441 -2.75 29.14 -13.93
N ALA A 442 -1.51 28.85 -14.33
CA ALA A 442 -1.21 27.88 -15.37
C ALA A 442 -1.55 26.44 -14.93
N ALA A 443 -1.32 26.11 -13.66
CA ALA A 443 -1.67 24.81 -13.12
C ALA A 443 -3.20 24.59 -13.10
N VAL A 444 -3.98 25.60 -12.71
CA VAL A 444 -5.45 25.55 -12.75
C VAL A 444 -5.95 25.44 -14.20
N ASP A 445 -5.32 26.11 -15.16
CA ASP A 445 -5.66 25.95 -16.57
C ASP A 445 -5.41 24.51 -17.07
N THR A 446 -4.28 23.90 -16.69
CA THR A 446 -3.99 22.48 -16.98
C THR A 446 -5.02 21.56 -16.32
N HIS A 447 -5.34 21.78 -15.05
CA HIS A 447 -6.37 21.05 -14.29
C HIS A 447 -7.74 21.11 -14.97
N HIS A 448 -8.21 22.32 -15.33
CA HIS A 448 -9.50 22.53 -15.99
C HIS A 448 -9.56 21.85 -17.35
N ARG A 449 -8.48 21.93 -18.13
CA ARG A 449 -8.41 21.30 -19.44
C ARG A 449 -8.54 19.78 -19.33
N ILE A 450 -7.79 19.15 -18.43
CA ILE A 450 -7.80 17.69 -18.21
C ILE A 450 -9.18 17.21 -17.78
N ILE A 451 -9.80 17.88 -16.79
CA ILE A 451 -11.12 17.49 -16.32
C ILE A 451 -12.15 17.56 -17.46
N ARG A 452 -12.11 18.63 -18.27
CA ARG A 452 -13.02 18.78 -19.42
C ARG A 452 -12.81 17.73 -20.51
N GLU A 453 -11.55 17.39 -20.79
CA GLU A 453 -11.22 16.30 -21.72
C GLU A 453 -11.82 14.98 -21.25
N VAL A 454 -11.64 14.62 -19.98
CA VAL A 454 -12.21 13.38 -19.40
C VAL A 454 -13.74 13.42 -19.37
N ILE A 455 -14.36 14.53 -18.97
CA ILE A 455 -15.83 14.68 -18.99
C ILE A 455 -16.38 14.37 -20.39
N SER A 456 -15.72 14.89 -21.43
CA SER A 456 -16.17 14.71 -22.81
C SER A 456 -16.03 13.27 -23.33
N GLU A 457 -15.10 12.48 -22.77
CA GLU A 457 -14.86 11.08 -23.15
C GLU A 457 -15.94 10.13 -22.61
N TYR A 458 -16.51 10.44 -21.44
CA TYR A 458 -17.43 9.56 -20.72
C TYR A 458 -18.88 10.07 -20.68
N ALA A 459 -19.29 10.79 -21.73
CA ALA A 459 -20.64 11.38 -21.84
C ALA A 459 -21.06 12.20 -20.59
N GLY A 460 -20.09 12.78 -19.88
CA GLY A 460 -20.35 13.59 -18.71
C GLY A 460 -20.83 14.98 -19.09
N TYR A 461 -21.49 15.62 -18.13
CA TYR A 461 -21.97 16.98 -18.23
C TYR A 461 -21.31 17.84 -17.14
N GLU A 462 -20.53 18.84 -17.54
CA GLU A 462 -20.02 19.88 -16.64
C GLU A 462 -21.20 20.78 -16.24
N VAL A 463 -21.63 20.69 -14.99
CA VAL A 463 -22.74 21.49 -14.45
C VAL A 463 -22.28 22.93 -14.26
N LYS A 464 -21.19 23.09 -13.50
CA LYS A 464 -20.55 24.38 -13.21
C LYS A 464 -19.17 24.19 -12.58
N THR A 465 -18.35 25.22 -12.70
CA THR A 465 -17.11 25.38 -11.94
C THR A 465 -17.33 26.42 -10.83
N VAL A 466 -16.88 26.13 -9.61
CA VAL A 466 -16.90 27.07 -8.49
C VAL A 466 -15.48 27.24 -7.96
N GLY A 467 -14.79 28.29 -8.41
CA GLY A 467 -13.36 28.44 -8.16
C GLY A 467 -12.58 27.41 -8.96
N ASP A 468 -11.95 26.49 -8.26
CA ASP A 468 -11.18 25.34 -8.74
C ASP A 468 -11.94 24.00 -8.61
N ALA A 469 -13.16 24.02 -8.08
CA ALA A 469 -14.03 22.87 -7.94
C ALA A 469 -14.93 22.66 -9.17
N PHE A 470 -15.15 21.41 -9.57
CA PHE A 470 -16.15 21.04 -10.60
C PHE A 470 -17.33 20.33 -9.96
N MET A 471 -18.52 20.65 -10.48
CA MET A 471 -19.71 19.82 -10.34
C MET A 471 -19.99 19.16 -11.68
N ILE A 472 -20.06 17.83 -11.69
CA ILE A 472 -20.21 17.01 -12.90
C ILE A 472 -21.40 16.08 -12.70
N ALA A 473 -22.21 15.88 -13.74
CA ALA A 473 -23.32 14.95 -13.75
C ALA A 473 -23.15 13.89 -14.85
N THR A 474 -23.52 12.65 -14.56
CA THR A 474 -23.61 11.57 -15.56
C THR A 474 -24.91 10.79 -15.37
N SER A 475 -25.47 10.26 -16.44
CA SER A 475 -26.70 9.43 -16.37
C SER A 475 -26.42 8.03 -15.82
N SER A 476 -25.15 7.63 -15.76
CA SER A 476 -24.68 6.30 -15.36
C SER A 476 -23.71 6.40 -14.20
N VAL A 477 -23.88 5.55 -13.18
CA VAL A 477 -22.94 5.42 -12.06
C VAL A 477 -21.59 4.87 -12.50
N VAL A 478 -21.58 4.03 -13.55
CA VAL A 478 -20.37 3.49 -14.17
C VAL A 478 -19.58 4.61 -14.82
N ASP A 479 -20.23 5.43 -15.66
CA ASP A 479 -19.56 6.55 -16.34
C ASP A 479 -19.08 7.59 -15.32
N GLY A 480 -19.90 7.88 -14.30
CA GLY A 480 -19.50 8.79 -13.22
C GLY A 480 -18.26 8.28 -12.48
N THR A 481 -18.25 7.01 -12.10
CA THR A 481 -17.08 6.41 -11.44
C THR A 481 -15.85 6.44 -12.37
N MET A 482 -16.02 6.17 -13.67
CA MET A 482 -14.93 6.23 -14.63
C MET A 482 -14.40 7.66 -14.83
N VAL A 483 -15.26 8.67 -14.90
CA VAL A 483 -14.85 10.08 -14.93
C VAL A 483 -13.96 10.39 -13.74
N ALA A 484 -14.38 10.03 -12.52
CA ALA A 484 -13.59 10.28 -11.32
C ALA A 484 -12.21 9.61 -11.37
N VAL A 485 -12.16 8.34 -11.77
CA VAL A 485 -10.93 7.54 -11.84
C VAL A 485 -9.99 8.07 -12.92
N GLN A 486 -10.51 8.42 -14.08
CA GLN A 486 -9.70 8.90 -15.19
C GLN A 486 -9.22 10.34 -14.99
N ILE A 487 -9.97 11.18 -14.28
CA ILE A 487 -9.46 12.48 -13.81
C ILE A 487 -8.21 12.27 -12.96
N GLN A 488 -8.25 11.36 -11.97
CA GLN A 488 -7.07 11.11 -11.13
C GLN A 488 -5.87 10.63 -11.96
N ARG A 489 -6.07 9.67 -12.87
CA ARG A 489 -5.00 9.16 -13.74
C ARG A 489 -4.43 10.24 -14.66
N ALA A 490 -5.28 11.03 -15.30
CA ALA A 490 -4.85 12.05 -16.24
C ALA A 490 -4.09 13.19 -15.54
N LEU A 491 -4.50 13.56 -14.31
CA LEU A 491 -3.78 14.55 -13.51
C LEU A 491 -2.38 14.07 -13.10
N GLN A 492 -2.23 12.79 -12.71
CA GLN A 492 -0.93 12.20 -12.38
C GLN A 492 0.03 12.17 -13.59
N GLN A 493 -0.49 12.04 -14.81
CA GLN A 493 0.30 11.94 -16.05
C GLN A 493 0.56 13.29 -16.72
N ALA A 494 -0.03 14.37 -16.22
CA ALA A 494 0.06 15.67 -16.83
C ALA A 494 1.41 16.36 -16.60
N GLU A 495 1.77 17.24 -17.53
CA GLU A 495 2.89 18.16 -17.34
C GLU A 495 2.44 19.36 -16.52
N TRP A 496 3.06 19.53 -15.35
CA TRP A 496 2.78 20.60 -14.41
C TRP A 496 3.91 21.64 -14.39
N PRO A 497 3.62 22.91 -14.08
CA PRO A 497 4.66 23.92 -13.86
C PRO A 497 5.68 23.46 -12.81
N GLU A 498 6.97 23.68 -13.05
CA GLU A 498 8.06 23.13 -12.22
C GLU A 498 7.90 23.33 -10.70
N PRO A 499 7.44 24.48 -10.17
CA PRO A 499 7.23 24.65 -8.73
C PRO A 499 6.10 23.79 -8.14
N LEU A 500 5.15 23.36 -8.99
CA LEU A 500 3.96 22.58 -8.62
C LEU A 500 4.03 21.14 -9.13
N LYS A 501 5.12 20.76 -9.81
CA LYS A 501 5.30 19.44 -10.40
C LYS A 501 5.45 18.36 -9.35
N TYR A 502 6.06 18.68 -8.21
CA TYR A 502 6.24 17.77 -7.09
C TYR A 502 5.84 18.46 -5.79
N LEU A 503 4.62 18.21 -5.32
CA LEU A 503 4.14 18.71 -4.04
C LEU A 503 4.40 17.68 -2.94
N SER A 504 4.91 18.13 -1.79
CA SER A 504 5.10 17.26 -0.62
C SER A 504 3.74 16.83 -0.05
N GLY A 505 3.52 15.53 0.08
CA GLY A 505 2.43 14.95 0.88
C GLY A 505 2.95 14.24 2.13
N ASP A 506 2.05 13.87 3.03
CA ASP A 506 2.37 13.24 4.32
C ASP A 506 3.16 11.92 4.20
N GLN A 507 3.17 11.28 3.02
CA GLN A 507 3.83 9.98 2.78
C GLN A 507 4.52 9.82 1.40
N ALA A 508 4.44 10.78 0.47
CA ALA A 508 5.09 10.71 -0.85
C ALA A 508 5.18 12.08 -1.56
N LEU A 509 6.00 12.17 -2.63
CA LEU A 509 5.96 13.26 -3.61
C LEU A 509 4.74 13.06 -4.52
N PHE A 510 3.79 14.00 -4.50
CA PHE A 510 2.61 13.99 -5.37
C PHE A 510 2.92 14.75 -6.67
N VAL A 511 2.51 14.21 -7.82
CA VAL A 511 2.72 14.87 -9.12
C VAL A 511 1.58 15.84 -9.39
N GLY A 512 1.87 17.14 -9.40
CA GLY A 512 0.89 18.17 -9.71
C GLY A 512 -0.07 18.54 -8.58
N LEU A 513 -1.24 19.08 -8.95
CA LEU A 513 -2.28 19.50 -8.01
C LEU A 513 -3.05 18.30 -7.45
N LYS A 514 -3.22 18.29 -6.13
CA LYS A 514 -3.92 17.23 -5.40
C LYS A 514 -5.43 17.44 -5.46
N VAL A 515 -6.16 16.61 -6.20
CA VAL A 515 -7.62 16.76 -6.38
C VAL A 515 -8.39 15.74 -5.56
N ARG A 516 -9.35 16.20 -4.76
CA ARG A 516 -10.36 15.40 -4.07
C ARG A 516 -11.52 15.14 -5.01
N ILE A 517 -12.08 13.93 -5.01
CA ILE A 517 -13.29 13.62 -5.78
C ILE A 517 -14.29 12.84 -4.92
N GLY A 518 -15.53 13.30 -4.89
CA GLY A 518 -16.65 12.60 -4.27
C GLY A 518 -17.71 12.23 -5.30
N VAL A 519 -18.26 11.02 -5.20
CA VAL A 519 -19.23 10.45 -6.12
C VAL A 519 -20.46 9.96 -5.34
N HIS A 520 -21.64 10.38 -5.79
CA HIS A 520 -22.91 9.97 -5.18
C HIS A 520 -23.95 9.61 -6.26
N TRP A 521 -24.63 8.49 -6.06
CA TRP A 521 -25.78 8.09 -6.87
C TRP A 521 -27.03 8.68 -6.25
N CYS A 522 -27.64 9.62 -6.96
CA CYS A 522 -28.75 10.43 -6.50
C CYS A 522 -30.07 9.77 -6.92
N GLU A 523 -30.88 9.37 -5.95
CA GLU A 523 -32.24 8.86 -6.20
C GLU A 523 -33.27 10.01 -6.15
N GLU A 524 -33.01 11.03 -5.34
CA GLU A 524 -33.90 12.18 -5.12
C GLU A 524 -33.18 13.50 -5.43
N VAL A 525 -33.11 13.83 -6.72
CA VAL A 525 -32.54 15.09 -7.23
C VAL A 525 -33.48 15.72 -8.26
N GLU A 526 -33.54 17.05 -8.25
CA GLU A 526 -34.35 17.87 -9.16
C GLU A 526 -33.44 18.58 -10.17
N PRO A 527 -33.38 18.09 -11.43
CA PRO A 527 -32.73 18.80 -12.53
C PRO A 527 -33.56 20.01 -12.94
N LYS A 528 -32.93 21.18 -13.01
CA LYS A 528 -33.59 22.42 -13.41
C LYS A 528 -32.76 23.14 -14.46
N TYR A 529 -33.40 23.48 -15.58
CA TYR A 529 -32.76 24.25 -16.64
C TYR A 529 -32.81 25.75 -16.33
N GLU A 530 -31.63 26.38 -16.27
CA GLU A 530 -31.45 27.81 -16.01
C GLU A 530 -31.32 28.58 -17.33
N ALA A 531 -32.47 29.00 -17.88
CA ALA A 531 -32.58 29.58 -19.22
C ALA A 531 -31.71 30.84 -19.46
N GLU A 532 -31.43 31.64 -18.42
CA GLU A 532 -30.63 32.86 -18.56
C GLU A 532 -29.14 32.58 -18.78
N ARG A 533 -28.66 31.44 -18.29
CA ARG A 533 -27.24 31.04 -18.33
C ARG A 533 -27.01 29.81 -19.21
N ASP A 534 -28.08 29.28 -19.79
CA ASP A 534 -28.10 28.18 -20.74
C ASP A 534 -27.38 26.92 -20.22
N TYR A 535 -27.77 26.47 -19.02
CA TYR A 535 -27.22 25.25 -18.41
C TYR A 535 -28.27 24.55 -17.53
N TRP A 536 -28.14 23.24 -17.35
CA TRP A 536 -28.85 22.48 -16.32
C TRP A 536 -28.11 22.54 -14.99
N ASP A 537 -28.83 22.82 -13.91
CA ASP A 537 -28.37 22.73 -12.52
C ASP A 537 -29.17 21.65 -11.77
N TYR A 538 -28.67 21.23 -10.62
CA TYR A 538 -29.26 20.13 -9.84
C TYR A 538 -29.46 20.56 -8.39
N TYR A 539 -30.66 20.29 -7.87
CA TYR A 539 -31.06 20.67 -6.51
C TYR A 539 -31.60 19.45 -5.75
N GLY A 540 -31.45 19.45 -4.43
CA GLY A 540 -31.95 18.37 -3.58
C GLY A 540 -30.96 17.99 -2.49
N ASN A 541 -31.39 17.07 -1.62
CA ASN A 541 -30.56 16.61 -0.52
C ASN A 541 -29.35 15.80 -1.02
N ASP A 542 -29.53 15.00 -2.07
CA ASP A 542 -28.47 14.16 -2.65
C ASP A 542 -27.31 14.98 -3.21
N VAL A 543 -27.57 16.22 -3.67
CA VAL A 543 -26.52 17.18 -4.09
C VAL A 543 -25.64 17.54 -2.90
N ASN A 544 -26.23 17.77 -1.73
CA ASN A 544 -25.48 18.04 -0.51
C ASN A 544 -24.68 16.82 -0.09
N ILE A 545 -25.24 15.61 -0.20
CA ILE A 545 -24.51 14.38 0.12
C ILE A 545 -23.29 14.26 -0.79
N ALA A 546 -23.45 14.42 -2.11
CA ALA A 546 -22.36 14.37 -3.09
C ALA A 546 -21.22 15.34 -2.74
N ALA A 547 -21.54 16.60 -2.46
CA ALA A 547 -20.55 17.60 -2.05
C ALA A 547 -19.88 17.26 -0.70
N ARG A 548 -20.62 16.64 0.24
CA ARG A 548 -20.04 16.24 1.54
C ARG A 548 -19.18 14.99 1.43
N VAL A 549 -19.48 14.07 0.52
CA VAL A 549 -18.62 12.93 0.21
C VAL A 549 -17.26 13.42 -0.32
N GLU A 550 -17.25 14.39 -1.25
CA GLU A 550 -16.01 15.01 -1.74
C GLU A 550 -15.22 15.63 -0.58
N SER A 551 -15.88 16.40 0.28
CA SER A 551 -15.18 17.09 1.39
C SER A 551 -14.53 16.15 2.42
N LYS A 552 -14.86 14.84 2.39
CA LYS A 552 -14.23 13.80 3.21
C LYS A 552 -13.06 13.12 2.52
N ALA A 553 -12.92 13.28 1.21
CA ALA A 553 -11.81 12.71 0.44
C ALA A 553 -10.52 13.48 0.73
N ARG A 554 -9.39 12.81 0.53
CA ARG A 554 -8.05 13.43 0.50
C ARG A 554 -7.64 13.73 -0.94
N GLY A 555 -6.68 14.63 -1.11
CA GLY A 555 -6.07 14.90 -2.40
C GLY A 555 -5.51 13.63 -3.07
N GLY A 556 -5.93 13.36 -4.31
CA GLY A 556 -5.62 12.13 -5.04
C GLY A 556 -6.60 10.97 -4.81
N GLN A 557 -7.66 11.17 -4.02
CA GLN A 557 -8.61 10.13 -3.66
C GLN A 557 -9.97 10.32 -4.35
N VAL A 558 -10.61 9.21 -4.70
CA VAL A 558 -12.04 9.16 -5.04
C VAL A 558 -12.81 8.48 -3.91
N LEU A 559 -13.86 9.12 -3.40
CA LEU A 559 -14.80 8.52 -2.45
C LEU A 559 -16.17 8.33 -3.08
N LEU A 560 -16.73 7.14 -2.91
CA LEU A 560 -18.12 6.82 -3.25
C LEU A 560 -18.97 6.76 -1.99
N SER A 561 -20.17 7.32 -2.05
CA SER A 561 -21.20 7.02 -1.05
C SER A 561 -21.61 5.54 -1.11
N HIS A 562 -22.23 5.03 -0.04
CA HIS A 562 -22.80 3.69 -0.07
C HIS A 562 -23.83 3.51 -1.18
N ALA A 563 -24.66 4.52 -1.46
CA ALA A 563 -25.61 4.50 -2.57
C ALA A 563 -24.90 4.33 -3.93
N ALA A 564 -23.84 5.11 -4.17
CA ALA A 564 -23.03 5.00 -5.38
C ALA A 564 -22.37 3.63 -5.51
N PHE A 565 -21.73 3.15 -4.44
CA PHE A 565 -21.05 1.86 -4.47
C PHE A 565 -22.02 0.69 -4.69
N ARG A 566 -23.20 0.74 -4.06
CA ARG A 566 -24.25 -0.27 -4.25
C ARG A 566 -24.81 -0.26 -5.67
N ALA A 567 -25.14 0.91 -6.21
CA ALA A 567 -25.62 1.05 -7.58
C ALA A 567 -24.56 0.57 -8.58
N LEU A 568 -23.30 0.94 -8.34
CA LEU A 568 -22.17 0.49 -9.14
C LEU A 568 -22.03 -1.04 -9.13
N LYS A 569 -22.02 -1.69 -7.96
CA LYS A 569 -21.94 -3.17 -7.85
C LYS A 569 -23.12 -3.91 -8.49
N ALA A 570 -24.27 -3.26 -8.60
CA ALA A 570 -25.47 -3.84 -9.21
C ALA A 570 -25.48 -3.72 -10.75
N ASP A 571 -24.63 -2.86 -11.32
CA ASP A 571 -24.53 -2.67 -12.77
C ASP A 571 -23.69 -3.77 -13.42
N GLU A 572 -24.20 -4.40 -14.48
CA GLU A 572 -23.50 -5.49 -15.18
C GLU A 572 -22.18 -5.03 -15.81
N MET A 573 -22.06 -3.74 -16.16
CA MET A 573 -20.83 -3.17 -16.71
C MET A 573 -19.75 -2.98 -15.64
N PHE A 574 -20.07 -3.08 -14.35
CA PHE A 574 -19.09 -2.91 -13.29
C PHE A 574 -17.93 -3.90 -13.42
N SER A 575 -18.19 -5.21 -13.53
CA SER A 575 -17.12 -6.22 -13.65
C SER A 575 -16.36 -6.17 -14.98
N ILE A 576 -16.91 -5.49 -15.99
CA ILE A 576 -16.33 -5.42 -17.34
C ILE A 576 -15.51 -4.14 -17.53
N VAL A 577 -16.04 -3.00 -17.08
CA VAL A 577 -15.50 -1.67 -17.36
C VAL A 577 -14.79 -1.10 -16.15
N VAL A 578 -15.34 -1.25 -14.95
CA VAL A 578 -14.89 -0.50 -13.77
C VAL A 578 -13.97 -1.31 -12.88
N GLU A 579 -14.40 -2.51 -12.46
CA GLU A 579 -13.67 -3.41 -11.57
C GLU A 579 -12.23 -3.71 -12.03
N PRO A 580 -11.94 -3.91 -13.33
CA PRO A 580 -10.57 -4.12 -13.79
C PRO A 580 -9.68 -2.88 -13.70
N GLN A 581 -10.27 -1.69 -13.54
CA GLN A 581 -9.59 -0.40 -13.55
C GLN A 581 -9.48 0.24 -12.18
N ILE A 582 -10.09 -0.34 -11.14
CA ILE A 582 -10.11 0.23 -9.80
C ILE A 582 -9.81 -0.79 -8.69
N THR A 583 -9.16 -0.33 -7.63
CA THR A 583 -9.26 -0.98 -6.31
C THR A 583 -10.33 -0.26 -5.50
N HIS A 584 -11.05 -1.02 -4.66
CA HIS A 584 -12.06 -0.44 -3.78
C HIS A 584 -12.00 -1.05 -2.39
N SER A 585 -12.15 -0.21 -1.37
CA SER A 585 -12.19 -0.61 0.03
C SER A 585 -13.19 0.25 0.80
N ILE A 586 -13.63 -0.23 1.95
CA ILE A 586 -14.42 0.60 2.85
C ILE A 586 -13.48 1.66 3.44
N PHE A 587 -13.75 2.93 3.14
CA PHE A 587 -12.98 4.05 3.68
C PHE A 587 -13.34 4.30 5.14
N ALA A 588 -14.64 4.42 5.42
CA ALA A 588 -15.16 4.64 6.76
C ALA A 588 -16.63 4.23 6.85
N GLN A 589 -17.02 3.66 8.00
CA GLN A 589 -18.41 3.37 8.33
C GLN A 589 -18.92 4.38 9.36
N GLY A 590 -20.21 4.71 9.30
CA GLY A 590 -20.81 5.61 10.28
C GLY A 590 -20.34 7.06 10.16
N VAL A 591 -20.02 7.54 8.96
CA VAL A 591 -19.56 8.91 8.74
C VAL A 591 -20.74 9.87 8.86
N GLU A 592 -20.70 10.75 9.85
CA GLU A 592 -21.65 11.86 9.94
C GLU A 592 -21.33 12.91 8.86
N LEU A 593 -22.30 13.13 7.98
CA LEU A 593 -22.25 14.20 6.98
C LEU A 593 -23.16 15.34 7.44
N LYS A 594 -22.64 16.57 7.43
CA LYS A 594 -23.39 17.75 7.86
C LYS A 594 -24.68 17.88 7.04
N GLY A 595 -25.83 17.82 7.71
CA GLY A 595 -27.15 17.94 7.10
C GLY A 595 -27.75 16.62 6.61
N VAL A 596 -27.09 15.49 6.86
CA VAL A 596 -27.61 14.15 6.55
C VAL A 596 -28.02 13.48 7.85
N ALA A 597 -29.27 12.97 7.90
CA ALA A 597 -29.86 12.47 9.14
C ALA A 597 -29.22 11.16 9.63
N GLU A 598 -28.79 10.29 8.70
CA GLU A 598 -28.20 9.00 9.02
C GLU A 598 -26.71 8.96 8.65
N PRO A 599 -25.86 8.32 9.48
CA PRO A 599 -24.47 8.11 9.14
C PRO A 599 -24.29 7.29 7.86
N VAL A 600 -23.35 7.69 7.01
CA VAL A 600 -23.13 7.08 5.69
C VAL A 600 -21.85 6.24 5.70
N THR A 601 -21.86 5.10 5.00
CA THR A 601 -20.63 4.36 4.69
C THR A 601 -20.00 4.91 3.43
N LEU A 602 -18.71 5.19 3.47
CA LEU A 602 -17.94 5.67 2.33
C LEU A 602 -16.97 4.60 1.85
N TYR A 603 -16.79 4.53 0.54
CA TYR A 603 -15.90 3.58 -0.13
C TYR A 603 -14.80 4.36 -0.82
N SER A 604 -13.55 4.00 -0.56
CA SER A 604 -12.42 4.53 -1.33
C SER A 604 -12.35 3.76 -2.63
N VAL A 605 -12.27 4.50 -3.74
CA VAL A 605 -12.00 3.97 -5.07
C VAL A 605 -10.70 4.59 -5.55
N LEU A 606 -9.74 3.76 -5.93
CA LEU A 606 -8.47 4.22 -6.46
C LEU A 606 -8.26 3.59 -7.84
N PRO A 607 -7.72 4.33 -8.82
CA PRO A 607 -7.31 3.71 -10.06
C PRO A 607 -6.33 2.56 -9.78
N VAL A 608 -6.49 1.43 -10.47
CA VAL A 608 -5.42 0.43 -10.59
C VAL A 608 -4.34 1.09 -11.43
N GLU A 609 -3.17 1.37 -10.85
CA GLU A 609 -2.05 2.00 -11.58
C GLU A 609 -1.45 1.07 -12.64
#